data_AF-A0A2A2LP88-F1
#
_entry.id   AF-A0A2A2LP88-F1
#
_cell.length_a   1.000
_cell.length_b   1.000
_cell.length_c   1.000
_cell.angle_alpha   90.00
_cell.angle_beta   90.00
_cell.angle_gamma   90.00
#
_symmetry.space_group_name_H-M   'P 1'
#
loop_
_entity.id
_entity.type
_entity.pdbx_description
1 polymer ?
#
loop_
_entity_poly.entity_id
_entity_poly.type
_entity_poly.pdbx_seq_one_letter_code
_entity_poly.pdbx_strand_id
1 'polypeptide(L)'
;MLSCLGNTVYLASVHFDEENTAVAEDAEGYAWVGLRGPTKDNMTWSDGTPVDYTNWVADDGSFACYDGDCCSLMDGRSGKWYFTDCKRAEDDSLVEAVVCKATPV
;
A
#
# COMPACT_ATOMS: atom_id res chain seq x y z
N MET A 1 -2.09 -9.91 13.08
CA MET A 1 -2.30 -8.58 12.48
C MET A 1 -0.94 -8.10 12.02
N LEU A 2 -0.74 -7.96 10.72
CA LEU A 2 0.52 -7.46 10.16
C LEU A 2 0.58 -5.95 10.42
N SER A 3 1.65 -5.47 11.05
CA SER A 3 1.82 -4.06 11.40
C SER A 3 3.28 -3.74 11.60
N CYS A 4 3.68 -2.51 11.31
CA CYS A 4 5.02 -2.01 11.63
C CYS A 4 5.15 -1.72 13.12
N LEU A 5 6.28 -2.10 13.73
CA LEU A 5 6.56 -1.90 15.15
C LEU A 5 7.56 -0.74 15.35
N GLY A 6 7.14 0.26 16.13
CA GLY A 6 7.98 1.40 16.48
C GLY A 6 7.22 2.72 16.38
N ASN A 7 7.62 3.72 17.19
CA ASN A 7 6.93 5.01 17.24
C ASN A 7 7.16 5.90 16.01
N THR A 8 8.11 5.54 15.15
CA THR A 8 8.53 6.30 13.96
C THR A 8 8.59 5.39 12.73
N VAL A 9 7.91 4.23 12.78
CA VAL A 9 7.89 3.25 11.70
C VAL A 9 6.44 3.10 11.25
N TYR A 10 6.23 3.38 9.97
CA TYR A 10 4.92 3.32 9.34
C TYR A 10 4.96 2.29 8.21
N LEU A 11 3.80 1.93 7.69
CA LEU A 11 3.74 1.25 6.40
C LEU A 11 4.36 2.16 5.34
N ALA A 12 5.04 1.55 4.37
CA ALA A 12 5.84 2.29 3.39
C ALA A 12 5.00 3.31 2.62
N SER A 13 5.47 4.56 2.61
CA SER A 13 5.07 5.61 1.69
C SER A 13 5.99 5.64 0.48
N VAL A 14 5.47 6.04 -0.68
CA VAL A 14 6.24 6.11 -1.93
C VAL A 14 5.99 7.45 -2.62
N HIS A 15 7.08 8.15 -2.94
CA HIS A 15 7.10 9.51 -3.49
C HIS A 15 7.86 9.63 -4.81
N PHE A 16 8.57 8.58 -5.24
CA PHE A 16 9.31 8.55 -6.50
C PHE A 16 9.59 7.11 -6.97
N ASP A 17 10.10 6.97 -8.19
CA ASP A 17 10.28 5.68 -8.89
C ASP A 17 11.37 4.79 -8.27
N GLU A 18 12.48 5.36 -7.84
CA GLU A 18 13.55 4.61 -7.18
C GLU A 18 13.10 4.07 -5.81
N GLU A 19 12.32 4.85 -5.05
CA GLU A 19 11.68 4.38 -3.83
C GLU A 19 10.65 3.28 -4.10
N ASN A 20 9.83 3.42 -5.15
CA ASN A 20 8.89 2.36 -5.54
C ASN A 20 9.62 1.04 -5.81
N THR A 21 10.78 1.12 -6.46
CA THR A 21 11.60 -0.05 -6.76
C THR A 21 12.10 -0.71 -5.47
N ALA A 22 12.63 0.08 -4.54
CA ALA A 22 13.09 -0.44 -3.25
C ALA A 22 11.95 -1.10 -2.44
N VAL A 23 10.79 -0.46 -2.35
CA VAL A 23 9.62 -1.02 -1.65
C VAL A 23 9.10 -2.30 -2.32
N ALA A 24 9.19 -2.40 -3.65
CA ALA A 24 8.81 -3.60 -4.39
C ALA A 24 9.79 -4.76 -4.18
N GLU A 25 11.09 -4.49 -4.05
CA GLU A 25 12.10 -5.50 -3.71
C GLU A 25 11.90 -6.06 -2.30
N ASP A 26 11.46 -5.21 -1.35
CA ASP A 26 11.11 -5.61 0.02
C ASP A 26 9.73 -6.31 0.12
N ALA A 27 8.89 -6.17 -0.92
CA ALA A 27 7.59 -6.82 -0.97
C ALA A 27 7.71 -8.27 -1.45
N GLU A 28 7.64 -9.23 -0.52
CA GLU A 28 7.47 -10.64 -0.88
C GLU A 28 6.03 -10.89 -1.35
N GLY A 29 5.84 -11.05 -2.67
CA GLY A 29 4.52 -11.29 -3.25
C GLY A 29 3.64 -10.04 -3.24
N TYR A 30 2.41 -10.17 -2.74
CA TYR A 30 1.56 -9.01 -2.48
C TYR A 30 1.76 -8.51 -1.06
N ALA A 31 2.15 -7.26 -0.92
CA ALA A 31 2.39 -6.62 0.36
C ALA A 31 1.57 -5.34 0.54
N TRP A 32 1.15 -5.08 1.77
CA TRP A 32 0.54 -3.80 2.13
C TRP A 32 1.56 -2.67 2.10
N VAL A 33 1.16 -1.56 1.51
CA VAL A 33 1.82 -0.25 1.63
C VAL A 33 0.92 0.72 2.41
N GLY A 34 1.45 1.86 2.83
CA GLY A 34 0.80 2.74 3.79
C GLY A 34 -0.37 3.57 3.26
N LEU A 35 -0.79 3.38 2.01
CA LEU A 35 -1.84 4.17 1.39
C LEU A 35 -3.21 3.55 1.71
N ARG A 36 -4.07 4.32 2.39
CA ARG A 36 -5.43 3.92 2.78
C ARG A 36 -6.36 5.11 2.76
N GLY A 37 -7.65 4.87 2.53
CA GLY A 37 -8.65 5.94 2.62
C GLY A 37 -10.09 5.46 2.50
N PRO A 38 -11.07 6.37 2.68
CA PRO A 38 -12.48 6.04 2.52
C PRO A 38 -12.87 5.63 1.09
N THR A 39 -12.18 6.13 0.06
CA THR A 39 -12.45 5.81 -1.36
C THR A 39 -11.13 5.74 -2.14
N LYS A 40 -11.14 5.15 -3.34
CA LYS A 40 -9.96 5.09 -4.22
C LYS A 40 -9.41 6.48 -4.62
N ASP A 41 -10.28 7.49 -4.65
CA ASP A 41 -9.92 8.86 -5.02
C ASP A 41 -9.53 9.73 -3.80
N ASN A 42 -9.69 9.20 -2.58
CA ASN A 42 -9.42 9.91 -1.34
C ASN A 42 -8.61 9.03 -0.39
N MET A 43 -7.35 8.79 -0.74
CA MET A 43 -6.40 8.02 0.07
C MET A 43 -5.27 8.91 0.59
N THR A 44 -4.72 8.53 1.73
CA THR A 44 -3.61 9.24 2.40
C THR A 44 -2.59 8.24 2.89
N TRP A 45 -1.31 8.62 2.87
CA TRP A 45 -0.26 7.81 3.48
C TRP A 45 -0.41 7.79 5.00
N SER A 46 -0.16 6.63 5.62
CA SER A 46 -0.23 6.43 7.07
C SER A 46 0.79 7.25 7.86
N ASP A 47 1.83 7.75 7.19
CA ASP A 47 2.87 8.59 7.78
C ASP A 47 2.57 10.10 7.65
N GLY A 48 1.45 10.47 7.01
CA GLY A 48 1.00 11.86 6.84
C GLY A 48 1.68 12.63 5.70
N THR A 49 2.56 11.99 4.94
CA THR A 49 3.16 12.58 3.74
C THR A 49 2.11 12.78 2.63
N PRO A 50 2.30 13.75 1.71
CA PRO A 50 1.38 13.95 0.61
C PRO A 50 1.40 12.78 -0.39
N VAL A 51 0.27 12.52 -1.03
CA VAL A 51 0.19 11.59 -2.17
C VAL A 51 0.59 12.36 -3.43
N ASP A 52 1.88 12.34 -3.76
CA ASP A 52 2.50 13.04 -4.90
C ASP A 52 3.02 12.07 -5.98
N TYR A 53 3.05 10.77 -5.67
CA TYR A 53 3.43 9.71 -6.58
C TYR A 53 2.44 8.54 -6.47
N THR A 54 2.19 7.91 -7.61
CA THR A 54 1.37 6.70 -7.68
C THR A 54 1.88 5.77 -8.76
N ASN A 55 1.88 4.47 -8.49
CA ASN A 55 2.22 3.45 -9.48
C ASN A 55 1.10 2.41 -9.67
N TRP A 56 -0.13 2.90 -9.78
CA TRP A 56 -1.30 2.05 -9.96
C TRP A 56 -1.19 1.16 -11.20
N VAL A 57 -1.73 -0.05 -11.09
CA VAL A 57 -2.10 -0.83 -12.27
C VAL A 57 -3.17 -0.08 -13.07
N ALA A 58 -3.28 -0.36 -14.36
CA ALA A 58 -4.43 0.13 -15.12
C ALA A 58 -5.71 -0.47 -14.53
N ASP A 59 -6.69 0.38 -14.24
CA ASP A 59 -8.00 -0.04 -13.72
C ASP A 59 -8.74 -0.86 -14.79
N ASP A 60 -8.74 -2.18 -14.62
CA ASP A 60 -9.49 -3.13 -15.43
C ASP A 60 -10.75 -3.65 -14.71
N GLY A 61 -11.06 -3.09 -13.53
CA GLY A 61 -12.17 -3.50 -12.67
C GLY A 61 -11.94 -4.79 -11.87
N SER A 62 -10.76 -5.44 -11.96
CA SER A 62 -10.46 -6.64 -11.17
C SER A 62 -10.17 -6.34 -9.69
N PHE A 63 -9.77 -5.11 -9.40
CA PHE A 63 -9.52 -4.60 -8.06
C PHE A 63 -10.56 -3.51 -7.76
N ALA A 64 -11.24 -3.66 -6.64
CA ALA A 64 -12.30 -2.76 -6.22
C ALA A 64 -12.26 -2.63 -4.71
N CYS A 65 -12.59 -1.44 -4.23
CA CYS A 65 -12.91 -1.21 -2.84
C CYS A 65 -14.28 -0.52 -2.77
N TYR A 66 -15.08 -0.92 -1.79
CA TYR A 66 -16.32 -0.26 -1.45
C TYR A 66 -16.04 0.90 -0.49
N ASP A 67 -16.91 1.91 -0.54
CA ASP A 67 -16.76 3.10 0.30
C ASP A 67 -16.63 2.73 1.78
N GLY A 68 -15.64 3.32 2.44
CA GLY A 68 -15.41 3.25 3.86
C GLY A 68 -14.08 2.62 4.28
N ASP A 69 -13.44 1.81 3.44
CA ASP A 69 -12.16 1.18 3.80
C ASP A 69 -11.30 0.63 2.64
N CYS A 70 -10.78 1.52 1.80
CA CYS A 70 -9.86 1.19 0.71
C CYS A 70 -8.41 1.14 1.20
N CYS A 71 -7.68 0.06 0.92
CA CYS A 71 -6.24 -0.08 1.16
C CYS A 71 -5.48 -0.37 -0.15
N SER A 72 -4.18 -0.07 -0.16
CA SER A 72 -3.30 -0.31 -1.29
C SER A 72 -2.38 -1.51 -1.11
N LEU A 73 -2.40 -2.42 -2.07
CA LEU A 73 -1.48 -3.54 -2.19
C LEU A 73 -0.46 -3.29 -3.27
N MET A 74 0.81 -3.58 -2.99
CA MET A 74 1.88 -3.62 -3.98
C MET A 74 2.16 -5.06 -4.37
N ASP A 75 2.28 -5.34 -5.67
CA ASP A 75 2.91 -6.56 -6.18
C ASP A 75 4.42 -6.34 -6.31
N GLY A 76 5.21 -7.04 -5.49
CA GLY A 76 6.67 -6.93 -5.51
C GLY A 76 7.32 -7.33 -6.84
N ARG A 77 6.62 -8.12 -7.69
CA ARG A 77 7.17 -8.53 -9.00
C ARG A 77 7.10 -7.41 -10.03
N SER A 78 6.05 -6.61 -10.01
CA SER A 78 5.81 -5.54 -11.00
C SER A 78 6.02 -4.14 -10.42
N GLY A 79 6.06 -4.02 -9.10
CA GLY A 79 6.02 -2.76 -8.36
C GLY A 79 4.71 -1.99 -8.52
N LYS A 80 3.68 -2.59 -9.13
CA LYS A 80 2.38 -1.96 -9.37
C LYS A 80 1.46 -2.08 -8.18
N TRP A 81 0.57 -1.10 -8.05
CA TRP A 81 -0.33 -1.01 -6.91
C TRP A 81 -1.77 -1.31 -7.32
N TYR A 82 -2.50 -1.87 -6.37
CA TYR A 82 -3.89 -2.26 -6.48
C TYR A 82 -4.68 -1.68 -5.30
N PHE A 83 -5.93 -1.31 -5.51
CA PHE A 83 -6.83 -0.90 -4.43
C PHE A 83 -7.82 -2.02 -4.11
N THR A 84 -8.02 -2.30 -2.83
CA THR A 84 -8.91 -3.37 -2.38
C THR A 84 -9.54 -2.99 -1.06
N ASP A 85 -10.66 -3.61 -0.70
CA ASP A 85 -11.15 -3.51 0.68
C ASP A 85 -10.13 -4.13 1.63
N CYS A 86 -9.72 -3.36 2.64
CA CYS A 86 -8.70 -3.81 3.60
C CYS A 86 -9.04 -5.18 4.20
N LYS A 87 -10.31 -5.38 4.59
CA LYS A 87 -10.79 -6.65 5.17
C LYS A 87 -10.86 -7.79 4.16
N ARG A 88 -11.28 -7.49 2.92
CA ARG A 88 -11.40 -8.52 1.88
C ARG A 88 -10.06 -9.13 1.55
N ALA A 89 -9.03 -8.30 1.43
CA ALA A 89 -7.68 -8.79 1.14
C ALA A 89 -7.08 -9.61 2.29
N GLU A 90 -7.42 -9.29 3.54
CA GLU A 90 -7.09 -10.14 4.69
C GLU A 90 -7.83 -11.49 4.64
N ASP A 91 -9.15 -11.48 4.37
CA ASP A 91 -10.00 -12.68 4.34
C ASP A 91 -9.62 -13.62 3.18
N ASP A 92 -9.32 -13.07 2.00
CA ASP A 92 -8.91 -13.83 0.81
C ASP A 92 -7.46 -14.36 0.93
N SER A 93 -6.75 -14.07 2.04
CA SER A 93 -5.34 -14.45 2.28
C SER A 93 -4.41 -14.06 1.12
N LEU A 94 -4.76 -12.98 0.40
CA LEU A 94 -4.00 -12.48 -0.74
C LEU A 94 -2.71 -11.79 -0.29
N VAL A 95 -2.69 -11.32 0.95
CA VAL A 95 -1.61 -10.50 1.47
C VAL A 95 -0.68 -11.33 2.33
N GLU A 96 0.57 -11.40 1.90
CA GLU A 96 1.58 -12.24 2.51
C GLU A 96 2.49 -11.43 3.45
N ALA A 97 2.57 -10.10 3.25
CA ALA A 97 3.49 -9.23 3.99
C ALA A 97 2.99 -7.77 4.16
N VAL A 98 3.71 -7.01 4.97
CA VAL A 98 3.65 -5.55 5.07
C VAL A 98 5.05 -5.00 4.77
N VAL A 99 5.16 -3.90 4.04
CA VAL A 99 6.44 -3.20 3.90
C VAL A 99 6.46 -2.00 4.84
N CYS A 100 7.51 -1.89 5.64
CA CYS A 100 7.65 -0.85 6.66
C CYS A 100 8.77 0.12 6.31
N LYS A 101 8.54 1.41 6.55
CA LYS A 101 9.52 2.48 6.34
C LYS A 101 9.61 3.35 7.59
N ALA A 102 10.84 3.68 7.98
CA ALA A 102 11.09 4.68 9.01
C ALA A 102 10.95 6.08 8.39
N THR A 103 10.15 6.94 9.00
CA THR A 103 10.12 8.36 8.62
C THR A 103 11.19 9.14 9.40
N PRO A 104 11.98 9.99 8.73
CA PRO A 104 12.81 10.95 9.44
C PRO A 104 11.92 11.86 10.29
N VAL A 105 12.26 12.00 11.57
CA VAL A 105 11.64 12.97 12.49
C VAL A 105 12.11 14.38 12.15
#